data_AF-A0A7W9F060-F1
#
_entry.id   AF-A0A7W9F060-F1
#
_cell.length_a   1.000
_cell.length_b   1.000
_cell.length_c   1.000
_cell.angle_alpha   90.00
_cell.angle_beta   90.00
_cell.angle_gamma   90.00
#
_symmetry.space_group_name_H-M   'P 1'
#
loop_
_entity.id
_entity.type
_entity.pdbx_description
1 polymer ?
#
loop_
_entity_poly.entity_id
_entity_poly.type
_entity_poly.pdbx_seq_one_letter_code
_entity_poly.pdbx_strand_id
1 'polypeptide(L)'
;MILLAFALVAQTVPPPAATDDIVVTARRMERLKRLRMTTKLDQATGVTRCIFKRRSDDPALDSAVCNAALACVAKVKTVEEMRACIAPAMNALVAKDVPWSAEAPKRKR
;
A
#
# COMPACT_ATOMS: atom_id res chain seq x y z
N MET A 1 -21.01 -54.78 4.60
CA MET A 1 -20.61 -53.66 5.47
C MET A 1 -19.14 -53.35 5.19
N ILE A 2 -18.86 -52.26 4.48
CA ILE A 2 -17.49 -51.88 4.10
C ILE A 2 -17.12 -50.64 4.92
N LEU A 3 -16.20 -50.82 5.86
CA LEU A 3 -15.59 -49.78 6.69
C LEU A 3 -14.51 -49.06 5.84
N LEU A 4 -14.81 -47.84 5.36
CA LEU A 4 -13.80 -46.96 4.79
C LEU A 4 -13.18 -46.11 5.91
N ALA A 5 -11.96 -46.49 6.30
CA ALA A 5 -11.11 -45.70 7.18
C ALA A 5 -10.60 -44.46 6.44
N PHE A 6 -11.12 -43.28 6.77
CA PHE A 6 -10.56 -42.01 6.35
C PHE A 6 -9.33 -41.70 7.22
N ALA A 7 -8.14 -41.99 6.69
CA ALA A 7 -6.88 -41.49 7.22
C ALA A 7 -6.78 -39.98 6.90
N LEU A 8 -7.19 -39.15 7.86
CA LEU A 8 -6.97 -37.70 7.79
C LEU A 8 -5.48 -37.41 8.00
N VAL A 9 -4.82 -37.00 6.92
CA VAL A 9 -3.46 -36.48 6.93
C VAL A 9 -3.46 -35.20 7.75
N ALA A 10 -2.95 -35.28 8.99
CA ALA A 10 -2.65 -34.11 9.80
C ALA A 10 -1.45 -33.37 9.16
N GLN A 11 -1.74 -32.39 8.32
CA GLN A 11 -0.76 -31.42 7.85
C GLN A 11 -0.38 -30.53 9.02
N THR A 12 0.80 -30.78 9.61
CA THR A 12 1.42 -29.93 10.62
C THR A 12 1.89 -28.64 9.94
N VAL A 13 1.01 -27.63 9.90
CA VAL A 13 1.38 -26.27 9.50
C VAL A 13 2.36 -25.74 10.57
N PRO A 14 3.63 -25.43 10.23
CA PRO A 14 4.53 -24.82 11.19
C PRO A 14 3.96 -23.46 11.62
N PRO A 15 4.04 -23.08 12.91
CA PRO A 15 3.53 -21.80 13.37
C PRO A 15 4.26 -20.68 12.63
N PRO A 16 3.55 -19.69 12.07
CA PRO A 16 4.20 -18.59 11.37
C PRO A 16 5.10 -17.84 12.35
N ALA A 17 6.31 -17.49 11.91
CA ALA A 17 7.19 -16.53 12.57
C ALA A 17 6.51 -15.15 12.54
N ALA A 18 5.48 -14.95 13.36
CA ALA A 18 4.48 -13.92 13.12
C ALA A 18 4.80 -12.60 13.84
N THR A 19 5.58 -12.60 14.92
CA THR A 19 5.60 -11.44 15.80
C THR A 19 6.36 -10.25 15.22
N ASP A 20 7.56 -10.47 14.67
CA ASP A 20 8.39 -9.37 14.15
C ASP A 20 7.84 -8.80 12.83
N ASP A 21 7.38 -9.67 11.93
CA ASP A 21 6.80 -9.28 10.65
C ASP A 21 5.51 -8.46 10.82
N ILE A 22 4.65 -8.82 11.80
CA ILE A 22 3.44 -8.06 12.11
C ILE A 22 3.81 -6.66 12.62
N VAL A 23 4.82 -6.51 13.50
CA VAL A 23 5.24 -5.22 14.04
C VAL A 23 5.86 -4.32 12.96
N VAL A 24 6.71 -4.87 12.08
CA VAL A 24 7.31 -4.13 10.96
C VAL A 24 6.22 -3.63 10.02
N THR A 25 5.23 -4.47 9.72
CA THR A 25 4.13 -4.09 8.85
C THR A 25 3.23 -3.03 9.49
N ALA A 26 2.89 -3.17 10.78
CA ALA A 26 2.11 -2.17 11.50
C ALA A 26 2.81 -0.81 11.55
N ARG A 27 4.13 -0.78 11.81
CA ARG A 27 4.92 0.46 11.77
C ARG A 27 4.91 1.08 10.37
N ARG A 28 5.03 0.27 9.31
CA ARG A 28 5.02 0.76 7.93
C ARG A 28 3.68 1.36 7.53
N MET A 29 2.56 0.78 7.99
CA MET A 29 1.23 1.37 7.81
C MET A 29 1.10 2.73 8.51
N GLU A 30 1.56 2.84 9.75
CA GLU A 30 1.51 4.11 10.48
C GLU A 30 2.37 5.20 9.84
N ARG A 31 3.47 4.82 9.17
CA ARG A 31 4.26 5.73 8.34
C ARG A 31 3.50 6.15 7.08
N LEU A 32 2.87 5.22 6.37
CA LEU A 32 2.01 5.51 5.21
C LEU A 32 0.87 6.48 5.55
N LYS A 33 0.20 6.29 6.71
CA LYS A 33 -0.88 7.19 7.17
C LYS A 33 -0.40 8.62 7.42
N ARG A 34 0.85 8.81 7.83
CA ARG A 34 1.48 10.13 8.07
C ARG A 34 1.90 10.83 6.78
N LEU A 35 2.18 10.08 5.72
CA LEU A 35 2.55 10.64 4.42
C LEU A 35 1.45 11.54 3.88
N ARG A 36 1.83 12.75 3.46
CA ARG A 36 0.97 13.69 2.73
C ARG A 36 1.74 14.20 1.53
N MET A 37 1.31 13.81 0.34
CA MET A 37 1.97 14.11 -0.93
C MET A 37 0.94 14.56 -1.96
N THR A 38 1.37 15.39 -2.91
CA THR A 38 0.63 15.74 -4.12
C THR A 38 1.58 15.69 -5.31
N THR A 39 1.07 15.49 -6.52
CA THR A 39 1.84 15.62 -7.75
C THR A 39 1.58 17.00 -8.36
N LYS A 40 2.63 17.65 -8.89
CA LYS A 40 2.53 18.93 -9.57
C LYS A 40 3.21 18.85 -10.92
N LEU A 41 2.47 19.19 -11.98
CA LEU A 41 3.02 19.38 -13.32
C LEU A 41 3.78 20.71 -13.36
N ASP A 42 5.04 20.65 -13.76
CA ASP A 42 5.80 21.82 -14.18
C ASP A 42 5.40 22.16 -15.62
N GLN A 43 4.81 23.34 -15.81
CA GLN A 43 4.34 23.79 -17.12
C GLN A 43 5.48 24.19 -18.05
N ALA A 44 6.65 24.56 -17.53
CA ALA A 44 7.79 24.97 -18.34
C ALA A 44 8.52 23.76 -18.94
N THR A 45 8.60 22.66 -18.20
CA THR A 45 9.35 21.46 -18.59
C THR A 45 8.47 20.28 -18.97
N GLY A 46 7.16 20.35 -18.68
CA GLY A 46 6.23 19.23 -18.85
C GLY A 46 6.46 18.09 -17.84
N VAL A 47 7.37 18.25 -16.88
CA VAL A 47 7.72 17.20 -15.91
C VAL A 47 6.78 17.24 -14.72
N THR A 48 6.19 16.09 -14.38
CA THR A 48 5.43 15.96 -13.14
C THR A 48 6.35 15.57 -11.99
N ARG A 49 6.25 16.28 -10.86
CA ARG A 49 7.04 16.02 -9.65
C ARG A 49 6.16 15.80 -8.43
N CYS A 50 6.63 15.00 -7.49
CA CYS A 50 6.00 14.86 -6.18
C CYS A 50 6.37 16.03 -5.26
N ILE A 51 5.37 16.58 -4.59
CA ILE A 51 5.50 17.60 -3.55
C ILE A 51 5.01 16.99 -2.24
N PHE A 52 5.91 16.92 -1.27
CA PHE A 52 5.61 16.37 0.06
C PHE A 52 5.19 17.50 0.99
N LYS A 53 3.95 17.43 1.49
CA LYS A 53 3.46 18.27 2.60
C LYS A 53 3.90 17.71 3.94
N ARG A 54 4.03 16.38 4.04
CA ARG A 54 4.53 15.65 5.21
C ARG A 54 5.17 14.34 4.77
N ARG A 55 6.37 14.06 5.29
CA ARG A 55 7.14 12.82 5.06
C ARG A 55 6.67 11.69 5.98
N SER A 56 6.93 10.43 5.61
CA SER A 56 6.55 9.25 6.40
C SER A 56 7.57 8.83 7.47
N ASP A 57 8.69 9.57 7.60
CA ASP A 57 9.88 9.19 8.37
C ASP A 57 10.61 7.94 7.81
N ASP A 58 10.31 7.57 6.56
CA ASP A 58 10.94 6.49 5.82
C ASP A 58 11.17 6.93 4.36
N PRO A 59 12.41 7.34 4.00
CA PRO A 59 12.71 7.85 2.66
C PRO A 59 12.48 6.82 1.54
N ALA A 60 12.64 5.52 1.84
CA ALA A 60 12.40 4.46 0.87
C ALA A 60 10.90 4.31 0.59
N LEU A 61 10.07 4.38 1.64
CA LEU A 61 8.61 4.41 1.51
C LEU A 61 8.13 5.65 0.75
N ASP A 62 8.64 6.84 1.07
CA ASP A 62 8.29 8.09 0.40
C ASP A 62 8.62 8.03 -1.10
N SER A 63 9.78 7.48 -1.45
CA SER A 63 10.23 7.33 -2.83
C SER A 63 9.37 6.32 -3.59
N ALA A 64 9.04 5.18 -2.96
CA ALA A 64 8.18 4.17 -3.56
C ALA A 64 6.78 4.70 -3.90
N VAL A 65 6.15 5.43 -2.95
CA VAL A 65 4.83 6.03 -3.17
C VAL A 65 4.89 7.13 -4.24
N CYS A 66 5.93 7.96 -4.25
CA CYS A 66 6.11 8.97 -5.28
C CYS A 66 6.26 8.36 -6.68
N ASN A 67 7.11 7.34 -6.82
CA ASN A 67 7.32 6.68 -8.10
C ASN A 67 6.04 6.03 -8.62
N ALA A 68 5.25 5.40 -7.74
CA ALA A 68 3.95 4.84 -8.09
C ALA A 68 2.97 5.92 -8.58
N ALA A 69 2.92 7.08 -7.90
CA ALA A 69 2.07 8.19 -8.32
C ALA A 69 2.49 8.78 -9.68
N LEU A 70 3.80 8.95 -9.92
CA LEU A 70 4.32 9.46 -11.19
C LEU A 70 4.10 8.48 -12.35
N ALA A 71 4.17 7.17 -12.11
CA ALA A 71 3.83 6.16 -13.11
C ALA A 71 2.35 6.20 -13.54
N CYS A 72 1.47 6.65 -12.64
CA CYS A 72 0.03 6.77 -12.88
C CYS A 72 -0.37 8.11 -13.49
N VAL A 73 0.23 9.23 -13.06
CA VAL A 73 -0.21 10.58 -13.44
C VAL A 73 -0.20 10.84 -14.95
N ALA A 74 0.67 10.17 -15.70
CA ALA A 74 0.73 10.28 -17.16
C ALA A 74 -0.44 9.57 -17.88
N LYS A 75 -1.16 8.67 -17.20
CA LYS A 75 -2.12 7.73 -17.79
C LYS A 75 -3.57 7.98 -17.36
N VAL A 76 -3.78 8.80 -16.33
CA VAL A 76 -5.07 8.96 -15.66
C VAL A 76 -5.53 10.41 -15.70
N LYS A 77 -6.84 10.62 -15.85
CA LYS A 77 -7.49 11.93 -15.92
C LYS A 77 -8.37 12.19 -14.69
N THR A 78 -8.79 11.15 -13.98
CA THR A 78 -9.67 11.25 -12.81
C THR A 78 -9.01 10.76 -11.53
N VAL A 79 -9.60 11.13 -10.38
CA VAL A 79 -9.13 10.68 -9.07
C VAL A 79 -9.37 9.18 -8.89
N GLU A 80 -10.46 8.66 -9.43
CA GLU A 80 -10.84 7.25 -9.41
C GLU A 80 -9.85 6.41 -10.22
N GLU A 81 -9.47 6.86 -11.42
CA GLU A 81 -8.44 6.22 -12.24
C GLU A 81 -7.07 6.26 -11.54
N MET A 82 -6.73 7.38 -10.91
CA MET A 82 -5.49 7.50 -10.12
C MET A 82 -5.49 6.50 -8.96
N ARG A 83 -6.60 6.37 -8.23
CA ARG A 83 -6.75 5.40 -7.13
C ARG A 83 -6.60 3.97 -7.63
N ALA A 84 -7.28 3.62 -8.71
CA ALA A 84 -7.20 2.29 -9.30
C ALA A 84 -5.78 1.97 -9.79
N CYS A 85 -5.10 2.94 -10.42
CA CYS A 85 -3.75 2.76 -10.92
C CYS A 85 -2.72 2.58 -9.80
N ILE A 86 -2.83 3.34 -8.70
CA ILE A 86 -1.84 3.28 -7.62
C ILE A 86 -2.10 2.13 -6.64
N ALA A 87 -3.33 1.63 -6.55
CA ALA A 87 -3.74 0.61 -5.59
C ALA A 87 -2.85 -0.65 -5.57
N PRO A 88 -2.41 -1.24 -6.71
CA PRO A 88 -1.51 -2.39 -6.68
C PRO A 88 -0.17 -2.10 -6.01
N ALA A 89 0.44 -0.94 -6.32
CA ALA A 89 1.69 -0.53 -5.72
C ALA A 89 1.52 -0.25 -4.22
N MET A 90 0.41 0.38 -3.83
CA MET A 90 0.11 0.63 -2.43
C MET A 90 -0.13 -0.68 -1.66
N ASN A 91 -0.89 -1.62 -2.22
CA ASN A 91 -1.14 -2.93 -1.62
C ASN A 91 0.15 -3.74 -1.45
N ALA A 92 1.12 -3.62 -2.34
CA ALA A 92 2.45 -4.22 -2.17
C ALA A 92 3.29 -3.57 -1.06
N LEU A 93 2.97 -2.34 -0.67
CA LEU A 93 3.63 -1.61 0.41
C LEU A 93 2.96 -1.86 1.78
N VAL A 94 1.74 -2.40 1.81
CA VAL A 94 1.04 -2.87 3.01
C VAL A 94 1.17 -4.40 3.12
N ALA A 95 0.94 -4.99 4.30
CA ALA A 95 0.87 -6.46 4.39
C ALA A 95 -0.16 -7.01 3.41
N LYS A 96 0.07 -8.26 2.97
CA LYS A 96 -0.77 -9.03 2.03
C LYS A 96 -2.28 -9.00 2.31
N ASP A 97 -2.68 -8.72 3.55
CA ASP A 97 -4.07 -8.83 4.00
C ASP A 97 -4.70 -7.51 4.50
N VAL A 98 -4.03 -6.36 4.28
CA VAL A 98 -4.63 -5.04 4.58
C VAL A 98 -4.83 -4.27 3.28
N PRO A 99 -6.08 -4.17 2.77
CA PRO A 99 -6.33 -3.36 1.59
C PRO A 99 -5.99 -1.90 1.89
N TRP A 100 -5.14 -1.32 1.05
CA TRP A 100 -4.92 0.12 1.10
C TRP A 100 -6.23 0.83 0.74
N SER A 101 -6.80 1.57 1.70
CA SER A 101 -7.94 2.46 1.43
C SER A 101 -7.46 3.90 1.27
N ALA A 102 -7.78 4.48 0.11
CA ALA A 102 -7.54 5.90 -0.20
C ALA A 102 -8.50 6.84 0.55
N GLU A 103 -9.50 6.31 1.26
CA GLU A 103 -10.42 7.11 2.05
C GLU A 103 -9.74 7.56 3.34
N ALA A 104 -9.18 8.77 3.32
CA ALA A 104 -8.95 9.48 4.56
C ALA A 104 -10.32 9.69 5.25
N PRO A 105 -10.48 9.37 6.55
CA PRO A 105 -11.71 9.72 7.25
C PRO A 105 -11.93 11.22 7.08
N LYS A 106 -13.08 11.61 6.50
CA LYS A 106 -13.50 13.00 6.47
C LYS A 106 -13.53 13.45 7.93
N ARG A 107 -12.57 14.28 8.35
CA ARG A 107 -12.71 15.01 9.62
C ARG A 107 -13.98 15.83 9.47
N LYS A 108 -15.06 15.40 10.14
CA LYS A 108 -16.21 16.26 10.37
C LYS A 108 -15.67 17.51 11.06
N ARG A 109 -15.84 18.66 10.40
CA ARG A 109 -15.60 19.97 11.01
C ARG A 109 -16.63 20.20 12.10
#